data_AF-A0A480AT62-F1
#
_entry.id   AF-A0A480AT62-F1
#
_cell.length_a   1.000
_cell.length_b   1.000
_cell.length_c   1.000
_cell.angle_alpha   90.00
_cell.angle_beta   90.00
_cell.angle_gamma   90.00
#
_symmetry.space_group_name_H-M   'P 1'
#
loop_
_entity.id
_entity.type
_entity.pdbx_description
1 polymer ?
#
loop_
_entity_poly.entity_id
_entity_poly.type
_entity_poly.pdbx_seq_one_letter_code
_entity_poly.pdbx_strand_id
1 'polypeptide(L)'
;MTLRAALDAAWQRAVAARETEGQRRRAEADRAVASSLWAAPPSLALSHRDDRLHRAAGRRETEIGIAMPLWLPGQRTARAGTAEAAAALAQAAEQVARLRLAGDLRESGWQLAALQAELVQADTQAQSLKQLADDVERRVRAGDLARADALAAQAEHLAAAAQ
;
A
#
# COMPACT_ATOMS: atom_id res chain seq x y z
N MET A 1 16.16 -10.51 8.50
CA MET A 1 15.36 -9.26 8.54
C MET A 1 14.16 -9.51 9.44
N THR A 2 13.82 -8.61 10.37
CA THR A 2 12.65 -8.80 11.25
C THR A 2 11.37 -8.36 10.53
N LEU A 3 10.21 -8.91 10.93
CA LEU A 3 8.90 -8.52 10.37
C LEU A 3 8.63 -7.02 10.55
N ARG A 4 9.08 -6.44 11.67
CA ARG A 4 8.98 -4.99 11.92
C ARG A 4 9.78 -4.19 10.90
N ALA A 5 11.05 -4.55 10.67
CA ALA A 5 11.88 -3.87 9.67
C ALA A 5 11.31 -4.01 8.25
N ALA A 6 10.70 -5.16 7.94
CA ALA A 6 10.00 -5.39 6.68
C ALA A 6 8.79 -4.45 6.53
N LEU A 7 7.99 -4.30 7.60
CA LEU A 7 6.83 -3.42 7.62
C LEU A 7 7.22 -1.95 7.45
N ASP A 8 8.25 -1.49 8.17
CA ASP A 8 8.72 -0.11 8.05
C ASP A 8 9.23 0.18 6.63
N ALA A 9 9.99 -0.75 6.05
CA ALA A 9 10.49 -0.66 4.69
C ALA A 9 9.35 -0.71 3.64
N ALA A 10 8.33 -1.53 3.87
CA ALA A 10 7.16 -1.61 2.99
C ALA A 10 6.31 -0.33 3.09
N TRP A 11 6.13 0.22 4.28
CA TRP A 11 5.38 1.46 4.52
C TRP A 11 5.99 2.64 3.77
N GLN A 12 7.31 2.78 3.75
CA GLN A 12 8.00 3.84 3.00
C GLN A 12 7.73 3.78 1.49
N ARG A 13 7.35 2.62 0.95
CA ARG A 13 7.06 2.40 -0.47
C ARG A 13 5.55 2.34 -0.77
N ALA A 14 4.72 2.21 0.25
CA ALA A 14 3.29 2.02 0.10
C ALA A 14 2.61 3.28 -0.48
N VAL A 15 1.72 3.08 -1.45
CA VAL A 15 0.85 4.15 -1.97
C VAL A 15 -0.03 4.71 -0.86
N ALA A 16 -0.56 3.83 0.00
CA ALA A 16 -1.40 4.22 1.14
C ALA A 16 -0.70 5.21 2.08
N ALA A 17 0.62 5.12 2.25
CA ALA A 17 1.38 6.07 3.08
C ALA A 17 1.40 7.48 2.48
N ARG A 18 1.53 7.59 1.15
CA ARG A 18 1.48 8.88 0.45
C ARG A 18 0.07 9.46 0.43
N GLU A 19 -0.93 8.60 0.31
CA GLU A 19 -2.34 8.99 0.33
C GLU A 19 -2.72 9.58 1.69
N THR A 20 -2.44 8.88 2.80
CA THR A 20 -2.80 9.35 4.15
C THR A 20 -2.08 10.64 4.51
N GLU A 21 -0.81 10.78 4.11
CA GLU A 21 -0.04 12.03 4.26
C GLU A 21 -0.63 13.17 3.42
N GLY A 22 -1.13 12.89 2.21
CA GLY A 22 -1.86 13.86 1.39
C GLY A 22 -3.14 14.35 2.06
N GLN A 23 -3.92 13.41 2.61
CA GLN A 23 -5.17 13.74 3.31
C GLN A 23 -4.91 14.54 4.59
N ARG A 24 -3.85 14.22 5.33
CA ARG A 24 -3.41 14.99 6.51
C ARG A 24 -3.06 16.43 6.14
N ARG A 25 -2.23 16.62 5.11
CA ARG A 25 -1.85 17.97 4.63
C ARG A 25 -3.05 18.77 4.14
N ARG A 26 -4.01 18.12 3.48
CA ARG A 26 -5.25 18.76 3.05
C ARG A 26 -6.08 19.24 4.25
N ALA A 27 -6.27 18.38 5.25
CA ALA A 27 -7.02 18.75 6.46
C ALA A 27 -6.34 19.89 7.23
N GLU A 28 -5.00 19.94 7.24
CA GLU A 28 -4.23 21.04 7.83
C GLU A 28 -4.41 22.35 7.06
N ALA A 29 -4.41 22.30 5.72
CA ALA A 29 -4.70 23.46 4.89
C ALA A 29 -6.13 23.98 5.11
N ASP A 30 -7.12 23.08 5.19
CA ASP A 30 -8.51 23.43 5.47
C ASP A 30 -8.66 24.07 6.86
N ARG A 31 -7.93 23.56 7.86
CA ARG A 31 -7.86 24.16 9.20
C ARG A 31 -7.24 25.56 9.16
N ALA A 32 -6.17 25.76 8.39
CA ALA A 32 -5.55 27.07 8.21
C ALA A 32 -6.47 28.07 7.51
N VAL A 33 -7.29 27.64 6.55
CA VAL A 33 -8.33 28.49 5.95
C VAL A 33 -9.39 28.85 6.98
N ALA A 34 -9.83 27.91 7.83
CA ALA A 34 -10.80 28.16 8.88
C ALA A 34 -10.27 29.08 10.01
N SER A 35 -8.95 29.24 10.15
CA SER A 35 -8.35 30.19 11.09
C SER A 35 -8.14 31.60 10.50
N SER A 36 -8.37 31.78 9.20
CA SER A 36 -8.17 33.05 8.51
C SER A 36 -9.25 34.11 8.82
N LEU A 37 -8.89 35.38 8.62
CA LEU A 37 -9.76 36.53 8.91
C LEU A 37 -10.99 36.60 7.99
N TRP A 38 -10.85 36.18 6.73
CA TRP A 38 -11.89 36.26 5.69
C TRP A 38 -12.35 34.86 5.28
N ALA A 39 -13.59 34.72 4.78
CA ALA A 39 -14.12 33.40 4.39
C ALA A 39 -13.41 32.78 3.17
N ALA A 40 -12.74 33.62 2.38
CA ALA A 40 -11.84 33.26 1.31
C ALA A 40 -10.81 34.39 1.11
N PRO A 41 -9.70 34.15 0.38
CA PRO A 41 -8.76 35.21 0.05
C PRO A 41 -9.47 36.37 -0.67
N PRO A 42 -9.23 37.63 -0.28
CA PRO A 42 -9.79 38.77 -0.98
C PRO A 42 -9.23 38.84 -2.41
N SER A 43 -10.04 39.32 -3.35
CA SER A 43 -9.65 39.42 -4.77
C SER A 43 -9.82 40.84 -5.30
N LEU A 44 -8.99 41.18 -6.30
CA LEU A 44 -9.02 42.46 -6.99
C LEU A 44 -9.38 42.21 -8.46
N ALA A 45 -10.32 42.99 -8.97
CA ALA A 45 -10.77 42.93 -10.35
C ALA A 45 -10.50 44.28 -11.03
N LEU A 46 -9.97 44.23 -12.26
CA LEU A 46 -9.79 45.39 -13.13
C LEU A 46 -10.59 45.13 -14.40
N SER A 47 -11.57 45.98 -14.70
CA SER A 47 -12.33 45.93 -15.93
C SER A 47 -11.99 47.14 -16.80
N HIS A 48 -11.93 46.93 -18.11
CA HIS A 48 -11.77 48.02 -19.08
C HIS A 48 -12.74 47.79 -20.23
N ARG A 49 -13.58 48.79 -20.52
CA ARG A 49 -14.58 48.72 -21.59
C ARG A 49 -14.39 49.89 -22.55
N ASP A 50 -14.36 49.58 -23.85
CA ASP A 50 -14.23 50.54 -24.95
C ASP A 50 -15.29 50.21 -26.02
N ASP A 51 -16.10 51.19 -26.43
CA ASP A 51 -17.25 51.02 -27.34
C ASP A 51 -16.88 51.13 -28.83
N ARG A 52 -15.63 50.83 -29.19
CA ARG A 52 -15.14 50.96 -30.57
C ARG A 52 -15.78 50.00 -31.58
N LEU A 53 -16.30 48.84 -31.15
CA LEU A 53 -16.82 47.79 -32.03
C LEU A 53 -18.36 47.74 -32.15
N HIS A 54 -19.12 48.54 -31.38
CA HIS A 54 -20.59 48.48 -31.39
C HIS A 54 -21.26 49.81 -31.73
N ARG A 55 -20.86 50.92 -31.11
CA ARG A 55 -21.22 52.28 -31.53
C ARG A 55 -20.09 53.21 -31.12
N ALA A 56 -19.39 53.83 -32.07
CA ALA A 56 -18.24 54.72 -31.84
C ALA A 56 -18.61 56.04 -31.09
N ALA A 57 -19.16 55.93 -29.89
CA ALA A 57 -19.61 57.02 -29.03
C ALA A 57 -18.52 57.50 -28.05
N GLY A 58 -17.28 57.01 -28.19
CA GLY A 58 -16.12 57.46 -27.43
C GLY A 58 -16.13 57.11 -25.93
N ARG A 59 -16.99 56.17 -25.48
CA ARG A 59 -17.04 55.76 -24.08
C ARG A 59 -15.90 54.81 -23.75
N ARG A 60 -15.12 55.21 -22.75
CA ARG A 60 -14.03 54.43 -22.18
C ARG A 60 -14.21 54.39 -20.67
N GLU A 61 -14.45 53.20 -20.14
CA GLU A 61 -14.65 52.98 -18.71
C GLU A 61 -13.56 52.05 -18.20
N THR A 62 -12.98 52.43 -17.06
CA THR A 62 -12.03 51.59 -16.32
C THR A 62 -12.59 51.45 -14.91
N GLU A 63 -12.82 50.22 -14.46
CA GLU A 63 -13.35 49.94 -13.14
C GLU A 63 -12.33 49.11 -12.35
N ILE A 64 -12.17 49.43 -11.07
CA ILE A 64 -11.41 48.63 -10.12
C ILE A 64 -12.37 48.18 -9.03
N GLY A 65 -12.47 46.87 -8.83
CA GLY A 65 -13.30 46.25 -7.80
C GLY A 65 -12.46 45.48 -6.79
N ILE A 66 -12.88 45.48 -5.52
CA ILE A 66 -12.31 44.65 -4.46
C ILE A 66 -13.43 43.78 -3.88
N ALA A 67 -13.21 42.47 -3.83
CA ALA A 67 -14.13 41.54 -3.19
C ALA A 67 -13.51 40.99 -1.89
N MET A 68 -14.20 41.20 -0.77
CA MET A 68 -13.81 40.72 0.55
C MET A 68 -14.86 39.75 1.08
N PRO A 69 -14.61 38.43 1.03
CA PRO A 69 -15.58 37.44 1.49
C PRO A 69 -15.72 37.48 3.01
N LEU A 70 -16.93 37.76 3.50
CA LEU A 70 -17.25 37.76 4.92
C LEU A 70 -17.68 36.37 5.39
N TRP A 71 -17.35 36.04 6.64
CA TRP A 71 -17.87 34.86 7.30
C TRP A 71 -19.36 35.04 7.63
N LEU A 72 -20.15 34.03 7.34
CA LEU A 72 -21.51 33.94 7.87
C LEU A 72 -21.48 33.39 9.31
N PRO A 73 -22.47 33.73 10.16
CA PRO A 73 -22.60 33.16 11.50
C PRO A 73 -22.52 31.63 11.47
N GLY A 74 -21.66 31.05 12.30
CA GLY A 74 -21.46 29.59 12.40
C GLY A 74 -20.63 28.95 11.27
N GLN A 75 -20.40 29.62 10.14
CA GLN A 75 -19.68 29.06 8.99
C GLN A 75 -18.23 28.70 9.32
N ARG A 76 -17.54 29.57 10.08
CA ARG A 76 -16.16 29.33 10.49
C ARG A 76 -16.03 28.10 11.38
N THR A 77 -16.92 27.96 12.37
CA THR A 77 -16.97 26.81 13.27
C THR A 77 -17.28 25.52 12.50
N ALA A 78 -18.24 25.56 11.58
CA ALA A 78 -18.55 24.41 10.73
C ALA A 78 -17.35 23.98 9.88
N ARG A 79 -16.64 24.93 9.25
CA ARG A 79 -15.41 24.63 8.49
C ARG A 79 -14.31 24.04 9.36
N ALA A 80 -14.07 24.61 10.54
CA ALA A 80 -13.10 24.07 11.50
C ALA A 80 -13.45 22.63 11.90
N GLY A 81 -14.72 22.37 12.22
CA GLY A 81 -15.20 21.02 12.54
C GLY A 81 -15.00 20.02 11.40
N THR A 82 -15.25 20.43 10.14
CA THR A 82 -14.99 19.56 8.99
C THR A 82 -13.50 19.25 8.80
N ALA A 83 -12.62 20.23 9.02
CA ALA A 83 -11.17 20.03 8.92
C ALA A 83 -10.65 19.12 10.05
N GLU A 84 -11.18 19.26 11.27
CA GLU A 84 -10.87 18.36 12.39
C GLU A 84 -11.31 16.92 12.13
N ALA A 85 -12.54 16.72 11.64
CA ALA A 85 -13.03 15.41 11.26
C ALA A 85 -12.19 14.78 10.14
N ALA A 86 -11.80 15.56 9.13
CA ALA A 86 -10.93 15.09 8.06
C ALA A 86 -9.54 14.68 8.57
N ALA A 87 -8.96 15.43 9.52
CA ALA A 87 -7.69 15.08 10.14
C ALA A 87 -7.77 13.77 10.94
N ALA A 88 -8.84 13.59 11.74
CA ALA A 88 -9.07 12.36 12.48
C ALA A 88 -9.26 11.16 11.54
N LEU A 89 -9.99 11.34 10.44
CA LEU A 89 -10.18 10.31 9.42
C LEU A 89 -8.87 9.93 8.73
N ALA A 90 -8.00 10.91 8.40
CA ALA A 90 -6.69 10.64 7.81
C ALA A 90 -5.80 9.81 8.76
N GLN A 91 -5.81 10.13 10.07
CA GLN A 91 -5.07 9.37 11.09
C GLN A 91 -5.61 7.94 11.25
N ALA A 92 -6.94 7.77 11.25
CA ALA A 92 -7.55 6.45 11.33
C ALA A 92 -7.24 5.61 10.07
N ALA A 93 -7.30 6.23 8.89
CA ALA A 93 -6.97 5.59 7.62
C ALA A 93 -5.50 5.11 7.59
N GLU A 94 -4.57 5.89 8.12
CA GLU A 94 -3.17 5.48 8.27
C GLU A 94 -3.01 4.23 9.13
N GLN A 95 -3.68 4.19 10.29
CA GLN A 95 -3.63 3.06 11.20
C GLN A 95 -4.20 1.79 10.54
N VAL A 96 -5.35 1.92 9.87
CA VAL A 96 -5.98 0.81 9.13
C VAL A 96 -5.06 0.31 8.01
N ALA A 97 -4.46 1.21 7.24
CA ALA A 97 -3.54 0.84 6.16
C ALA A 97 -2.31 0.10 6.69
N ARG A 98 -1.73 0.55 7.81
CA ARG A 98 -0.61 -0.14 8.46
C ARG A 98 -0.98 -1.52 8.98
N LEU A 99 -2.16 -1.67 9.58
CA LEU A 99 -2.63 -2.97 10.06
C LEU A 99 -2.86 -3.95 8.91
N ARG A 100 -3.44 -3.49 7.79
CA ARG A 100 -3.60 -4.31 6.57
C ARG A 100 -2.25 -4.77 6.04
N LEU A 101 -1.31 -3.85 5.84
CA LEU A 101 0.04 -4.17 5.36
C LEU A 101 0.77 -5.15 6.29
N ALA A 102 0.62 -4.99 7.60
CA ALA A 102 1.17 -5.92 8.58
C ALA A 102 0.51 -7.31 8.52
N GLY A 103 -0.79 -7.37 8.18
CA GLY A 103 -1.50 -8.61 7.88
C GLY A 103 -0.90 -9.31 6.66
N ASP A 104 -0.83 -8.61 5.53
CA ASP A 104 -0.33 -9.14 4.26
C ASP A 104 1.12 -9.65 4.36
N LEU A 105 1.99 -8.91 5.07
CA LEU A 105 3.37 -9.32 5.30
C LEU A 105 3.49 -10.57 6.15
N ARG A 106 2.64 -10.71 7.18
CA ARG A 106 2.63 -11.90 8.03
C ARG A 106 2.14 -13.12 7.27
N GLU A 107 1.09 -12.95 6.48
CA GLU A 107 0.54 -14.01 5.63
C GLU A 107 1.58 -14.50 4.63
N SER A 108 2.18 -13.56 3.88
CA SER A 108 3.25 -13.88 2.90
C SER A 108 4.46 -14.53 3.57
N GLY A 109 4.83 -14.07 4.77
CA GLY A 109 5.92 -14.64 5.54
C GLY A 109 5.65 -16.08 5.98
N TRP A 110 4.42 -16.39 6.41
CA TRP A 110 4.03 -17.76 6.77
C TRP A 110 3.93 -18.68 5.56
N GLN A 111 3.43 -18.19 4.42
CA GLN A 111 3.43 -18.95 3.17
C GLN A 111 4.85 -19.32 2.75
N LEU A 112 5.80 -18.37 2.83
CA LEU A 112 7.19 -18.64 2.55
C LEU A 112 7.80 -19.67 3.52
N ALA A 113 7.49 -19.55 4.82
CA ALA A 113 7.97 -20.50 5.83
C ALA A 113 7.41 -21.91 5.60
N ALA A 114 6.14 -22.03 5.21
CA ALA A 114 5.51 -23.30 4.88
C ALA A 114 6.18 -23.95 3.65
N LEU A 115 6.38 -23.19 2.56
CA LEU A 115 7.08 -23.68 1.37
C LEU A 115 8.52 -24.10 1.66
N GLN A 116 9.23 -23.38 2.54
CA GLN A 116 10.57 -23.78 2.98
C GLN A 116 10.55 -25.09 3.77
N ALA A 117 9.56 -25.28 4.65
CA ALA A 117 9.41 -26.53 5.40
C ALA A 117 9.05 -27.70 4.48
N GLU A 118 8.17 -27.49 3.50
CA GLU A 118 7.83 -28.48 2.47
C GLU A 118 9.05 -28.88 1.65
N LEU A 119 9.88 -27.91 1.24
CA LEU A 119 11.13 -28.18 0.52
C LEU A 119 12.09 -29.02 1.35
N VAL A 120 12.31 -28.66 2.63
CA VAL A 120 13.17 -29.44 3.54
C VAL A 120 12.63 -30.85 3.76
N GLN A 121 11.30 -31.00 3.86
CA GLN A 121 10.66 -32.31 3.99
C GLN A 121 10.87 -33.16 2.72
N ALA A 122 10.66 -32.60 1.53
CA ALA A 122 10.88 -33.29 0.26
C ALA A 122 12.34 -33.72 0.08
N ASP A 123 13.29 -32.83 0.37
CA ASP A 123 14.73 -33.13 0.31
C ASP A 123 15.10 -34.27 1.28
N THR A 124 14.57 -34.23 2.50
CA THR A 124 14.81 -35.28 3.50
C THR A 124 14.23 -36.62 3.03
N GLN A 125 13.01 -36.62 2.47
CA GLN A 125 12.36 -37.81 1.95
C GLN A 125 13.15 -38.43 0.79
N ALA A 126 13.59 -37.61 -0.16
CA ALA A 126 14.42 -38.07 -1.28
C ALA A 126 15.74 -38.69 -0.78
N GLN A 127 16.40 -38.07 0.21
CA GLN A 127 17.62 -38.62 0.81
C GLN A 127 17.38 -39.94 1.54
N SER A 128 16.29 -40.08 2.29
CA SER A 128 15.93 -41.34 2.96
C SER A 128 15.64 -42.46 1.97
N LEU A 129 14.88 -42.17 0.90
CA LEU A 129 14.60 -43.15 -0.15
C LEU A 129 15.85 -43.56 -0.92
N LYS A 130 16.80 -42.64 -1.13
CA LYS A 130 18.11 -42.98 -1.67
C LYS A 130 18.87 -43.96 -0.79
N GLN A 131 18.94 -43.71 0.52
CA GLN A 131 19.62 -44.60 1.45
C GLN A 131 18.97 -45.99 1.50
N LEU A 132 17.63 -46.04 1.42
CA LEU A 132 16.88 -47.29 1.33
C LEU A 132 17.20 -48.05 0.03
N ALA A 133 17.18 -47.36 -1.12
CA ALA A 133 17.52 -47.97 -2.41
C ALA A 133 18.95 -48.53 -2.42
N ASP A 134 19.91 -47.79 -1.86
CA ASP A 134 21.30 -48.24 -1.71
C ASP A 134 21.40 -49.49 -0.81
N ASP A 135 20.60 -49.58 0.26
CA ASP A 135 20.57 -50.75 1.15
C ASP A 135 19.94 -51.99 0.50
N VAL A 136 18.80 -51.80 -0.18
CA VAL A 136 18.14 -52.87 -0.93
C VAL A 136 19.09 -53.42 -2.00
N GLU A 137 19.82 -52.55 -2.71
CA GLU A 137 20.81 -52.99 -3.70
C GLU A 137 21.93 -53.82 -3.08
N ARG A 138 22.44 -53.44 -1.89
CA ARG A 138 23.44 -54.25 -1.15
C ARG A 138 22.88 -55.63 -0.80
N ARG A 139 21.63 -55.72 -0.34
CA ARG A 139 20.99 -56.99 0.05
C ARG A 139 20.66 -57.88 -1.15
N VAL A 140 20.29 -57.31 -2.30
CA VAL A 140 20.15 -58.07 -3.56
C VAL A 140 21.50 -58.66 -3.98
N ARG A 141 22.61 -57.92 -3.87
CA ARG A 141 23.95 -58.44 -4.16
C ARG A 141 24.38 -59.57 -3.23
N ALA A 142 23.91 -59.55 -1.98
CA ALA A 142 24.12 -60.63 -1.02
C ALA A 142 23.21 -61.87 -1.26
N GLY A 143 22.17 -61.73 -2.09
CA GLY A 143 21.20 -62.78 -2.39
C GLY A 143 19.98 -62.80 -1.45
N ASP A 144 19.84 -61.82 -0.56
CA ASP A 144 18.78 -61.77 0.47
C ASP A 144 17.44 -61.22 -0.04
N LEU A 145 17.44 -60.47 -1.15
CA LEU A 145 16.27 -59.81 -1.74
C LEU A 145 16.18 -60.04 -3.24
N ALA A 146 14.99 -59.85 -3.81
CA ALA A 146 14.76 -60.00 -5.24
C ALA A 146 15.18 -58.75 -6.02
N ARG A 147 15.61 -58.92 -7.28
CA ARG A 147 15.93 -57.80 -8.18
C ARG A 147 14.74 -56.86 -8.43
N ALA A 148 13.51 -57.39 -8.35
CA ALA A 148 12.30 -56.59 -8.44
C ALA A 148 12.20 -55.56 -7.31
N ASP A 149 12.61 -55.91 -6.09
CA ASP A 149 12.59 -55.01 -4.93
C ASP A 149 13.55 -53.82 -5.10
N ALA A 150 14.74 -54.07 -5.67
CA ALA A 150 15.69 -53.00 -6.00
C ALA A 150 15.14 -52.02 -7.05
N LEU A 151 14.46 -52.53 -8.08
CA LEU A 151 13.83 -51.68 -9.09
C LEU A 151 12.67 -50.86 -8.50
N ALA A 152 11.88 -51.45 -7.60
CA ALA A 152 10.83 -50.73 -6.89
C ALA A 152 11.40 -49.60 -6.01
N ALA A 153 12.43 -49.89 -5.21
CA ALA A 153 13.08 -48.88 -4.36
C ALA A 153 13.73 -47.74 -5.17
N GLN A 154 14.37 -48.06 -6.30
CA GLN A 154 14.91 -47.03 -7.21
C GLN A 154 13.79 -46.18 -7.84
N ALA A 155 12.68 -46.79 -8.24
CA ALA A 155 11.55 -46.07 -8.79
C ALA A 155 10.95 -45.09 -7.76
N GLU A 156 10.80 -45.50 -6.50
CA GLU A 156 10.33 -44.61 -5.42
C GLU A 156 11.29 -43.44 -5.16
N HIS A 157 12.60 -43.69 -5.10
CA HIS A 157 13.60 -42.63 -4.97
C HIS A 157 13.55 -41.64 -6.14
N LEU A 158 13.49 -42.14 -7.38
CA LEU A 158 13.42 -41.29 -8.58
C LEU A 158 12.12 -40.47 -8.61
N ALA A 159 10.99 -41.05 -8.18
CA ALA A 159 9.73 -40.34 -8.08
C ALA A 159 9.78 -39.22 -7.03
N ALA A 160 10.43 -39.45 -5.89
CA ALA A 160 10.59 -38.43 -4.85
C ALA A 160 11.58 -37.33 -5.23
N ALA A 161 12.63 -37.64 -6.00
CA ALA A 161 13.60 -36.65 -6.47
C ALA A 161 13.11 -35.79 -7.64
N ALA A 162 12.00 -36.17 -8.28
CA ALA A 162 11.37 -35.44 -9.38
C ALA A 162 10.25 -34.49 -8.94
N GLN A 163 9.90 -34.50 -7.65
CA GLN A 163 8.93 -33.60 -7.02
C GLN A 163 9.61 -32.30 -6.57
#